data_AF-A0A3M1BEW2-F1
#
_entry.id   AF-A0A3M1BEW2-F1
#
_cell.length_a   1.000
_cell.length_b   1.000
_cell.length_c   1.000
_cell.angle_alpha   90.00
_cell.angle_beta   90.00
_cell.angle_gamma   90.00
#
_symmetry.space_group_name_H-M   'P 1'
#
loop_
_entity.id
_entity.type
_entity.pdbx_description
1 polymer ?
#
loop_
_entity_poly.entity_id
_entity_poly.type
_entity_poly.pdbx_seq_one_letter_code
_entity_poly.pdbx_strand_id
1 'polypeptide(L)'
;MKPALTSMLIATGLLLAACSAAAAATSPTADPTNTPAPAEEVTPTSAPKATEYTIVTLLPFDAIPAIDNPEFLTAAQADEEYTPEEMVIGVTFNGESRAYSVPHLSMHEIVNDTVGGVKIAVTW
;
A
#
# COMPACT_ATOMS: atom_id res chain seq x y z
N MET A 1 51.92 13.68 15.49
CA MET A 1 51.85 15.08 15.97
C MET A 1 50.69 15.77 15.28
N LYS A 2 49.72 16.30 16.05
CA LYS A 2 48.66 17.22 15.58
C LYS A 2 49.14 18.66 15.76
N PRO A 3 48.58 19.61 15.01
CA PRO A 3 47.91 20.70 15.71
C PRO A 3 46.43 20.81 15.32
N ALA A 4 45.64 21.24 16.29
CA ALA A 4 44.21 21.47 16.24
C ALA A 4 43.89 22.93 15.88
N LEU A 5 42.83 23.15 15.11
CA LEU A 5 42.03 24.38 15.01
C LEU A 5 40.60 23.88 14.68
N THR A 6 39.61 23.84 15.58
CA THR A 6 38.88 24.88 16.35
C THR A 6 37.91 25.71 15.51
N SER A 7 36.62 25.64 15.89
CA SER A 7 35.49 26.54 15.57
C SER A 7 34.95 26.47 14.13
N MET A 8 33.64 26.49 13.86
CA MET A 8 32.55 27.14 14.59
C MET A 8 31.21 26.48 14.19
N LEU A 9 30.38 26.13 15.16
CA LEU A 9 28.96 25.84 14.97
C LEU A 9 28.29 27.08 14.37
N ILE A 10 27.50 26.89 13.32
CA ILE A 10 26.36 27.76 13.02
C ILE A 10 25.13 26.86 12.89
N ALA A 11 24.49 26.62 14.03
CA ALA A 11 23.12 26.13 14.09
C ALA A 11 22.21 27.33 13.85
N THR A 12 21.79 27.55 12.61
CA THR A 12 20.71 28.50 12.31
C THR A 12 19.41 27.72 12.26
N GLY A 13 18.76 27.64 13.41
CA GLY A 13 17.36 27.24 13.50
C GLY A 13 16.50 28.28 12.80
N LEU A 14 15.89 27.92 11.67
CA LEU A 14 14.77 28.65 11.11
C LEU A 14 13.49 27.99 11.60
N LEU A 15 12.97 28.54 12.70
CA LEU A 15 11.65 28.23 13.24
C LEU A 15 10.61 28.86 12.30
N LEU A 16 10.05 28.08 11.37
CA LEU A 16 8.95 28.54 10.54
C LEU A 16 7.63 28.39 11.33
N ALA A 17 7.02 29.54 11.59
CA ALA A 17 5.79 29.70 12.34
C ALA A 17 4.63 28.89 11.75
N ALA A 18 3.81 28.34 12.65
CA ALA A 18 2.52 27.76 12.34
C ALA A 18 1.59 28.80 11.68
N CYS A 19 0.92 28.41 10.60
CA CYS A 19 -0.29 29.06 10.13
C CYS A 19 -1.33 27.98 9.85
N SER A 20 -2.21 27.72 10.81
CA SER A 20 -3.44 26.96 10.56
C SER A 20 -4.39 27.89 9.81
N ALA A 21 -4.54 27.68 8.51
CA ALA A 21 -5.68 28.20 7.76
C ALA A 21 -6.78 27.13 7.80
N ALA A 22 -7.67 27.23 8.78
CA ALA A 22 -8.97 26.59 8.70
C ALA A 22 -9.74 27.28 7.56
N ALA A 23 -9.82 26.63 6.41
CA ALA A 23 -10.70 27.07 5.34
C ALA A 23 -12.15 26.96 5.84
N ALA A 24 -12.75 28.09 6.16
CA ALA A 24 -14.18 28.18 6.40
C ALA A 24 -14.90 27.75 5.12
N ALA A 25 -15.55 26.59 5.15
CA ALA A 25 -16.43 26.15 4.09
C ALA A 25 -17.65 27.06 4.07
N THR A 26 -17.68 28.02 3.15
CA THR A 26 -18.86 28.79 2.82
C THR A 26 -19.91 27.83 2.24
N SER A 27 -21.04 27.65 2.93
CA SER A 27 -22.15 26.84 2.40
C SER A 27 -22.64 27.43 1.07
N PRO A 28 -22.94 26.61 0.05
CA PRO A 28 -23.53 27.11 -1.18
C PRO A 28 -24.91 27.71 -0.87
N THR A 29 -25.13 28.93 -1.34
CA THR A 29 -26.44 29.60 -1.27
C THR A 29 -27.43 28.82 -2.14
N ALA A 30 -28.53 28.36 -1.56
CA ALA A 30 -29.56 27.61 -2.27
C ALA A 30 -30.20 28.49 -3.35
N ASP A 31 -30.22 27.98 -4.58
CA ASP A 31 -30.94 28.56 -5.71
C ASP A 31 -32.46 28.43 -5.48
N PRO A 32 -33.23 29.54 -5.41
CA PRO A 32 -34.66 29.51 -5.06
C PRO A 32 -35.54 28.86 -6.15
N THR A 33 -34.98 28.46 -7.29
CA THR A 33 -35.71 27.86 -8.40
C THR A 33 -35.58 26.33 -8.49
N ASN A 34 -34.74 25.70 -7.67
CA ASN A 34 -34.63 24.24 -7.65
C ASN A 34 -35.67 23.65 -6.69
N THR A 35 -36.93 23.56 -7.14
CA THR A 35 -37.95 22.75 -6.46
C THR A 35 -37.62 21.28 -6.73
N PRO A 36 -37.21 20.47 -5.74
CA PRO A 36 -37.06 19.04 -5.97
C PRO A 36 -38.43 18.47 -6.32
N ALA A 37 -38.50 17.64 -7.36
CA ALA A 37 -39.67 16.82 -7.59
C ALA A 37 -40.05 16.08 -6.29
N PRO A 38 -41.34 15.78 -6.04
CA PRO A 38 -41.75 15.05 -4.84
C PRO A 38 -40.87 13.81 -4.72
N ALA A 39 -40.22 13.64 -3.57
CA ALA A 39 -39.47 12.43 -3.30
C ALA A 39 -40.45 11.27 -3.46
N GLU A 40 -40.30 10.50 -4.53
CA GLU A 40 -40.97 9.21 -4.62
C GLU A 40 -40.51 8.42 -3.40
N GLU A 41 -41.45 8.04 -2.56
CA GLU A 41 -41.19 7.14 -1.45
C GLU A 41 -40.68 5.85 -2.08
N VAL A 42 -39.35 5.65 -2.00
CA VAL A 42 -38.72 4.41 -2.42
C VAL A 42 -39.15 3.38 -1.38
N THR A 43 -40.33 2.79 -1.59
CA THR A 43 -40.72 1.59 -0.86
C THR A 43 -39.58 0.61 -1.02
N PRO A 44 -38.96 0.10 0.06
CA PRO A 44 -37.88 -0.84 -0.06
C PRO A 44 -38.47 -2.08 -0.74
N THR A 45 -38.17 -2.24 -2.04
CA THR A 45 -38.29 -3.52 -2.73
C THR A 45 -37.67 -4.53 -1.79
N SER A 46 -38.46 -5.48 -1.29
CA SER A 46 -38.02 -6.50 -0.37
C SER A 46 -36.75 -7.10 -0.94
N ALA A 47 -35.60 -6.77 -0.34
CA ALA A 47 -34.33 -7.30 -0.78
C ALA A 47 -34.46 -8.83 -0.81
N PRO A 48 -33.95 -9.51 -1.85
CA PRO A 48 -33.99 -10.96 -1.88
C PRO A 48 -33.43 -11.47 -0.55
N LYS A 49 -34.15 -12.40 0.08
CA LYS A 49 -33.73 -13.00 1.34
C LYS A 49 -32.30 -13.52 1.14
N ALA A 50 -31.36 -13.01 1.92
CA ALA A 50 -29.98 -13.44 1.83
C ALA A 50 -29.93 -14.96 1.99
N THR A 51 -29.26 -15.63 1.06
CA THR A 51 -28.96 -17.05 1.22
C THR A 51 -28.07 -17.20 2.44
N GLU A 52 -28.49 -18.02 3.41
CA GLU A 52 -27.70 -18.33 4.59
C GLU A 52 -26.52 -19.21 4.16
N TYR A 53 -25.30 -18.70 4.28
CA TYR A 53 -24.06 -19.44 4.04
C TYR A 53 -23.32 -19.66 5.36
N THR A 54 -22.73 -20.84 5.54
CA THR A 54 -21.85 -21.13 6.67
C THR A 54 -20.43 -20.70 6.33
N ILE A 55 -19.85 -19.78 7.11
CA ILE A 55 -18.42 -19.46 7.04
C ILE A 55 -17.66 -20.60 7.74
N VAL A 56 -16.76 -21.25 7.01
CA VAL A 56 -15.88 -22.30 7.55
C VAL A 56 -14.45 -21.78 7.53
N THR A 57 -13.82 -21.76 8.70
CA THR A 57 -12.40 -21.43 8.86
C THR A 57 -11.56 -22.68 8.59
N LEU A 58 -10.79 -22.68 7.50
CA LEU A 58 -9.95 -23.82 7.11
C LEU A 58 -8.60 -23.86 7.84
N LEU A 59 -8.03 -22.68 8.09
CA LEU A 59 -6.72 -22.51 8.69
C LEU A 59 -6.83 -21.66 9.96
N PRO A 60 -6.01 -21.92 10.99
CA PRO A 60 -5.93 -21.02 12.14
C PRO A 60 -5.40 -19.65 11.71
N PHE A 61 -5.56 -18.66 12.58
CA PHE A 61 -4.97 -17.35 12.40
C PHE A 61 -3.46 -17.49 12.11
N ASP A 62 -2.98 -16.78 11.09
CA ASP A 62 -1.56 -16.69 10.71
C ASP A 62 -0.92 -18.03 10.27
N ALA A 63 -1.72 -18.97 9.76
CA ALA A 63 -1.21 -20.25 9.26
C ALA A 63 -0.40 -20.14 7.95
N ILE A 64 -0.53 -19.03 7.22
CA ILE A 64 0.23 -18.71 6.01
C ILE A 64 1.04 -17.46 6.33
N PRO A 65 2.27 -17.61 6.82
CA PRO A 65 3.07 -16.48 7.26
C PRO A 65 3.62 -15.72 6.05
N ALA A 66 3.62 -14.40 6.17
CA ALA A 66 4.31 -13.51 5.25
C ALA A 66 5.83 -13.74 5.25
N ILE A 67 6.48 -13.43 4.14
CA ILE A 67 7.94 -13.41 4.04
C ILE A 67 8.43 -12.00 4.39
N ASP A 68 9.13 -11.87 5.52
CA ASP A 68 9.63 -10.56 6.00
C ASP A 68 11.09 -10.25 5.62
N ASN A 69 11.87 -11.29 5.28
CA ASN A 69 13.28 -11.16 4.89
C ASN A 69 13.50 -11.95 3.60
N PRO A 70 13.02 -11.45 2.45
CA PRO A 70 13.13 -12.19 1.20
C PRO A 70 14.59 -12.33 0.75
N GLU A 71 14.94 -13.52 0.28
CA GLU A 71 16.20 -13.80 -0.39
C GLU A 71 15.94 -13.95 -1.89
N PHE A 72 16.85 -13.43 -2.71
CA PHE A 72 16.69 -13.42 -4.17
C PHE A 72 17.80 -14.21 -4.84
N LEU A 73 17.41 -14.98 -5.85
CA LEU A 73 18.34 -15.55 -6.81
C LEU A 73 18.88 -14.44 -7.73
N THR A 74 20.10 -14.66 -8.23
CA THR A 74 20.57 -13.91 -9.41
C THR A 74 19.79 -14.33 -10.65
N ALA A 75 19.79 -13.51 -11.70
CA ALA A 75 19.12 -13.85 -12.96
C ALA A 75 19.61 -15.18 -13.54
N ALA A 76 20.92 -15.44 -13.53
CA ALA A 76 21.48 -16.70 -14.03
C ALA A 76 21.01 -17.93 -13.23
N GLN A 77 20.91 -17.80 -11.90
CA GLN A 77 20.35 -18.86 -11.05
C GLN A 77 18.85 -19.06 -11.32
N ALA A 78 18.11 -17.96 -11.54
CA ALA A 78 16.69 -18.05 -11.86
C ALA A 78 16.45 -18.73 -13.23
N ASP A 79 17.31 -18.51 -14.22
CA ASP A 79 17.25 -19.18 -15.53
C ASP A 79 17.46 -20.71 -15.43
N GLU A 80 18.15 -21.18 -14.38
CA GLU A 80 18.38 -22.62 -14.11
C GLU A 80 17.23 -23.24 -13.30
N GLU A 81 16.61 -22.49 -12.39
CA GLU A 81 15.59 -22.98 -11.45
C GLU A 81 14.15 -22.85 -11.96
N TYR A 82 13.85 -21.84 -12.78
CA TYR A 82 12.50 -21.52 -13.23
C TYR A 82 12.30 -21.74 -14.74
N THR A 83 11.06 -22.02 -15.14
CA THR A 83 10.70 -22.06 -16.56
C THR A 83 10.66 -20.65 -17.15
N PRO A 84 10.98 -20.45 -18.45
CA PRO A 84 10.88 -19.14 -19.10
C PRO A 84 9.48 -18.50 -19.05
N GLU A 85 8.43 -19.31 -18.90
CA GLU A 85 7.03 -18.87 -18.81
C GLU A 85 6.56 -18.62 -17.37
N GLU A 86 7.43 -18.75 -16.36
CA GLU A 86 7.12 -18.50 -14.95
C GLU A 86 6.61 -17.07 -14.78
N MET A 87 5.41 -16.93 -14.20
CA MET A 87 4.83 -15.63 -13.97
C MET A 87 5.47 -14.95 -12.77
N VAL A 88 5.89 -13.70 -12.95
CA VAL A 88 6.47 -12.88 -11.90
C VAL A 88 5.79 -11.53 -11.79
N ILE A 89 5.74 -10.99 -10.58
CA ILE A 89 5.46 -9.59 -10.34
C ILE A 89 6.79 -8.85 -10.37
N GLY A 90 7.00 -8.01 -11.38
CA GLY A 90 8.18 -7.15 -11.49
C GLY A 90 7.92 -5.78 -10.87
N VAL A 91 8.85 -5.31 -10.04
CA VAL A 91 8.81 -3.94 -9.46
C VAL A 91 10.15 -3.26 -9.66
N THR A 92 10.10 -1.94 -9.80
CA THR A 92 11.28 -1.10 -9.90
C THR A 92 11.06 0.21 -9.15
N PHE A 93 11.93 0.48 -8.19
CA PHE A 93 11.93 1.71 -7.41
C PHE A 93 13.36 2.26 -7.33
N ASN A 94 13.54 3.55 -7.62
CA ASN A 94 14.83 4.24 -7.51
C ASN A 94 16.02 3.52 -8.18
N GLY A 95 15.77 2.82 -9.30
CA GLY A 95 16.78 2.07 -10.06
C GLY A 95 17.09 0.67 -9.53
N GLU A 96 16.47 0.23 -8.43
CA GLU A 96 16.51 -1.14 -7.96
C GLU A 96 15.30 -1.91 -8.48
N SER A 97 15.53 -3.09 -9.06
CA SER A 97 14.50 -3.95 -9.62
C SER A 97 14.50 -5.32 -8.94
N ARG A 98 13.29 -5.83 -8.66
CA ARG A 98 13.04 -7.17 -8.11
C ARG A 98 11.94 -7.86 -8.90
N ALA A 99 11.99 -9.19 -8.94
CA ALA A 99 10.95 -10.04 -9.50
C ALA A 99 10.53 -11.07 -8.45
N TYR A 100 9.21 -11.22 -8.25
CA TYR A 100 8.63 -12.14 -7.27
C TYR A 100 7.80 -13.20 -8.00
N SER A 101 8.14 -14.48 -7.84
CA SER A 101 7.41 -15.61 -8.44
C SER A 101 5.99 -15.68 -7.88
N VAL A 102 5.00 -15.73 -8.78
CA VAL A 102 3.58 -15.88 -8.43
C VAL A 102 3.31 -17.25 -7.79
N PRO A 103 3.85 -18.37 -8.30
CA PRO A 103 3.79 -19.66 -7.59
C PRO A 103 4.34 -19.65 -6.17
N HIS A 104 5.45 -18.95 -5.91
CA HIS A 104 5.96 -18.79 -4.53
C HIS A 104 5.02 -17.94 -3.68
N LEU A 105 4.53 -16.82 -4.21
CA LEU A 105 3.54 -15.99 -3.53
C LEU A 105 2.22 -16.73 -3.29
N SER A 106 1.87 -17.73 -4.09
CA SER A 106 0.69 -18.56 -3.84
C SER A 106 0.77 -19.40 -2.56
N MET A 107 1.98 -19.61 -2.03
CA MET A 107 2.20 -20.36 -0.79
C MET A 107 2.40 -19.46 0.44
N HIS A 108 2.74 -18.18 0.24
CA HIS A 108 3.08 -17.25 1.33
C HIS A 108 2.21 -15.98 1.35
N GLU A 109 1.42 -15.76 0.30
CA GLU A 109 0.47 -14.67 0.02
C GLU A 109 1.03 -13.24 0.05
N ILE A 110 2.01 -12.95 0.91
CA ILE A 110 2.58 -11.63 1.12
C ILE A 110 4.11 -11.71 1.27
N VAL A 111 4.83 -10.84 0.57
CA VAL A 111 6.25 -10.54 0.82
C VAL A 111 6.38 -9.08 1.25
N ASN A 112 6.90 -8.85 2.45
CA ASN A 112 7.26 -7.52 2.93
C ASN A 112 8.71 -7.23 2.55
N ASP A 113 8.94 -6.20 1.75
CA ASP A 113 10.27 -5.87 1.22
C ASP A 113 10.55 -4.36 1.26
N THR A 114 11.82 -3.99 1.08
CA THR A 114 12.27 -2.62 0.84
C THR A 114 13.08 -2.57 -0.45
N VAL A 115 12.48 -2.05 -1.52
CA VAL A 115 13.11 -1.96 -2.84
C VAL A 115 13.44 -0.51 -3.13
N GLY A 116 14.71 -0.19 -3.43
CA GLY A 116 15.14 1.18 -3.70
C GLY A 116 14.88 2.13 -2.53
N GLY A 117 14.82 1.63 -1.30
CA GLY A 117 14.46 2.39 -0.10
C GLY A 117 12.96 2.60 0.13
N VAL A 118 12.08 2.05 -0.71
CA VAL A 118 10.62 2.12 -0.57
C VAL A 118 10.11 0.83 0.07
N LYS A 119 9.40 0.94 1.20
CA LYS A 119 8.74 -0.20 1.84
C LYS A 119 7.50 -0.61 1.04
N ILE A 120 7.41 -1.88 0.68
CA ILE A 120 6.31 -2.44 -0.08
C ILE A 120 5.83 -3.76 0.54
N ALA A 121 4.57 -4.08 0.29
CA ALA A 121 4.02 -5.42 0.49
C ALA A 121 3.57 -5.92 -0.89
N VAL A 122 4.20 -6.99 -1.37
CA VAL A 122 3.84 -7.64 -2.63
C VAL A 122 2.83 -8.75 -2.33
N THR A 123 1.70 -8.75 -3.05
CA THR A 123 0.60 -9.70 -2.91
C THR A 123 0.12 -10.12 -4.30
N TRP A 124 -0.50 -11.29 -4.41
CA TRP A 124 -1.08 -11.81 -5.65
C TRP A 124 -2.51 -12.33 -5.45
#